data_AF-A0A6A6S799-F1
#
_entry.id   AF-A0A6A6S799-F1
#
_cell.length_a   1.000
_cell.length_b   1.000
_cell.length_c   1.000
_cell.angle_alpha   90.00
_cell.angle_beta   90.00
_cell.angle_gamma   90.00
#
_symmetry.space_group_name_H-M   'P 1'
#
loop_
_entity.id
_entity.type
_entity.pdbx_description
1 polymer ?
#
loop_
_entity_poly.entity_id
_entity_poly.type
_entity_poly.pdbx_seq_one_letter_code
_entity_poly.pdbx_strand_id
1 'polypeptide(L)'
;MASPDTKSTMVSDGKRMRPVWKPGNGNGDSAAYTIQRSLLTIKGHPTWKIYIDDIVLPIVRDSADEPPRYVYLDDRACYTIWCTGTYTNAEMGEFWPFDFNTLGHVKTGRKNRGRPAWTDETETTYAKLAMRGRNKVFEFCGDPEETEYVPVRPKAKTKMEELVAQEIAEEEQATLSTEEITSSSVAKSVKVPMSAPNRPLPASSLELGIKPMPLPSRSVEGPSHPDVPNSWKHKRKQLEISLASDPREKAKRVKKGKVAKDLPAKDDSAE
;
A
#
# COMPACT_ATOMS: atom_id res chain seq x y z
N MET A 1 21.50 -11.08 -27.64
CA MET A 1 20.07 -11.26 -27.96
C MET A 1 19.28 -10.35 -27.06
N ALA A 2 18.64 -9.32 -27.60
CA ALA A 2 17.84 -8.37 -26.81
C ALA A 2 16.50 -9.05 -26.48
N SER A 3 16.28 -9.38 -25.21
CA SER A 3 15.00 -9.90 -24.74
C SER A 3 13.90 -8.91 -25.07
N PRO A 4 12.70 -9.37 -25.51
CA PRO A 4 11.61 -8.49 -25.91
C PRO A 4 11.31 -7.49 -24.77
N ASP A 5 11.17 -6.21 -25.14
CA ASP A 5 10.81 -5.12 -24.24
C ASP A 5 9.54 -5.47 -23.47
N THR A 6 9.71 -6.05 -22.30
CA THR A 6 8.64 -6.31 -21.36
C THR A 6 8.15 -4.97 -20.88
N LYS A 7 7.08 -4.47 -21.52
CA LYS A 7 6.28 -3.34 -21.04
C LYS A 7 6.23 -3.45 -19.53
N SER A 8 6.67 -2.40 -18.82
CA SER A 8 6.70 -2.42 -17.37
C SER A 8 5.29 -2.71 -16.87
N THR A 9 5.05 -3.95 -16.42
CA THR A 9 3.79 -4.31 -15.80
C THR A 9 3.64 -3.41 -14.58
N MET A 10 2.56 -2.65 -14.56
CA MET A 10 2.21 -1.78 -13.46
C MET A 10 1.08 -2.47 -12.70
N VAL A 11 1.21 -2.56 -11.38
CA VAL A 11 0.21 -3.18 -10.50
C VAL A 11 -0.18 -2.19 -9.42
N SER A 12 -1.45 -2.19 -9.00
CA SER A 12 -1.91 -1.30 -7.95
C SER A 12 -1.35 -1.74 -6.60
N ASP A 13 -0.87 -0.79 -5.80
CA ASP A 13 -0.59 -1.02 -4.37
C ASP A 13 -1.83 -0.80 -3.48
N GLY A 14 -3.00 -0.64 -4.11
CA GLY A 14 -4.27 -0.23 -3.49
C GLY A 14 -4.43 1.28 -3.30
N LYS A 15 -3.45 2.09 -3.73
CA LYS A 15 -3.51 3.56 -3.77
C LYS A 15 -3.09 4.12 -5.13
N ARG A 16 -2.08 3.54 -5.77
CA ARG A 16 -1.52 3.95 -7.06
C ARG A 16 -0.89 2.76 -7.79
N MET A 17 -0.75 2.93 -9.09
CA MET A 17 0.01 1.99 -9.92
C MET A 17 1.50 2.08 -9.61
N ARG A 18 2.16 0.93 -9.47
CA ARG A 18 3.59 0.78 -9.24
C ARG A 18 4.20 -0.23 -10.20
N PRO A 19 5.47 -0.04 -10.58
CA PRO A 19 6.17 -1.05 -11.35
C PRO A 19 6.33 -2.33 -10.53
N VAL A 20 6.19 -3.48 -11.19
CA VAL A 20 6.52 -4.79 -10.63
C VAL A 20 8.04 -4.89 -10.43
N TRP A 21 8.44 -5.47 -9.31
CA TRP A 21 9.83 -5.75 -8.98
C TRP A 21 10.38 -6.83 -9.92
N LYS A 22 11.63 -6.67 -10.37
CA LYS A 22 12.34 -7.66 -11.17
C LYS A 22 13.65 -8.04 -10.45
N PRO A 23 14.19 -9.25 -10.64
CA PRO A 23 15.44 -9.70 -10.01
C PRO A 23 16.62 -8.72 -10.13
N GLY A 24 16.76 -8.04 -11.28
CA GLY A 24 17.82 -7.03 -11.50
C GLY A 24 17.63 -5.71 -10.75
N ASN A 25 16.52 -5.51 -10.03
CA ASN A 25 16.30 -4.29 -9.24
C ASN A 25 16.96 -4.33 -7.87
N GLY A 26 17.28 -5.51 -7.34
CA GLY A 26 17.82 -5.68 -6.00
C GLY A 26 16.86 -5.23 -4.89
N ASN A 27 17.40 -5.05 -3.69
CA ASN A 27 16.62 -4.59 -2.53
C ASN A 27 16.23 -3.12 -2.67
N GLY A 28 15.15 -2.73 -2.00
CA GLY A 28 14.76 -1.33 -1.86
C GLY A 28 15.69 -0.54 -0.94
N ASP A 29 15.45 0.78 -0.86
CA ASP A 29 16.17 1.67 0.06
C ASP A 29 15.87 1.31 1.53
N SER A 30 16.90 0.94 2.29
CA SER A 30 16.84 0.56 3.71
C SER A 30 16.93 1.75 4.66
N ALA A 31 17.15 2.98 4.15
CA ALA A 31 17.36 4.14 4.99
C ALA A 31 16.13 4.44 5.86
N ALA A 32 16.32 4.42 7.19
CA ALA A 32 15.24 4.59 8.16
C ALA A 32 14.45 5.91 7.97
N TYR A 33 15.15 7.01 7.67
CA TYR A 33 14.50 8.31 7.44
C TYR A 33 13.60 8.29 6.19
N THR A 34 14.03 7.58 5.15
CA THR A 34 13.26 7.37 3.92
C THR A 34 12.01 6.54 4.19
N ILE A 35 12.14 5.47 4.99
CA ILE A 35 11.04 4.61 5.39
C ILE A 35 10.01 5.38 6.20
N GLN A 36 10.43 6.13 7.22
CA GLN A 36 9.53 6.91 8.06
C GLN A 36 8.77 7.98 7.27
N ARG A 37 9.45 8.71 6.39
CA ARG A 37 8.82 9.72 5.55
C ARG A 37 7.79 9.11 4.59
N SER A 38 8.12 7.97 3.99
CA SER A 38 7.25 7.30 3.01
C SER A 38 6.04 6.62 3.64
N LEU A 39 6.14 6.14 4.89
CA LEU A 39 5.00 5.61 5.65
C LEU A 39 3.89 6.64 5.85
N LEU A 40 4.26 7.90 6.09
CA LEU A 40 3.32 8.99 6.32
C LEU A 40 2.79 9.61 5.02
N THR A 41 3.51 9.43 3.91
CA THR A 41 3.15 10.05 2.64
C THR A 41 2.11 9.20 1.91
N ILE A 42 1.02 9.82 1.44
CA ILE A 42 -0.03 9.13 0.66
C ILE A 42 0.55 8.43 -0.58
N LYS A 43 1.54 9.07 -1.22
CA LYS A 43 2.25 8.54 -2.39
C LYS A 43 3.10 7.30 -2.05
N GLY A 44 3.48 7.05 -0.80
CA GLY A 44 4.47 6.02 -0.46
C GLY A 44 5.83 6.30 -1.10
N HIS A 45 6.73 5.32 -1.10
CA HIS A 45 8.09 5.52 -1.62
C HIS A 45 8.15 5.37 -3.15
N PRO A 46 8.78 6.27 -3.91
CA PRO A 46 8.86 6.17 -5.37
C PRO A 46 9.73 5.02 -5.89
N THR A 47 10.76 4.59 -5.16
CA THR A 47 11.67 3.54 -5.65
C THR A 47 11.17 2.12 -5.37
N TRP A 48 10.18 1.97 -4.48
CA TRP A 48 9.72 0.66 -4.08
C TRP A 48 8.64 0.14 -5.00
N LYS A 49 8.99 -1.01 -5.56
CA LYS A 49 8.23 -1.82 -6.51
C LYS A 49 7.38 -2.84 -5.75
N ILE A 50 6.45 -3.49 -6.46
CA ILE A 50 5.65 -4.58 -5.89
C ILE A 50 6.28 -5.92 -6.29
N TYR A 51 6.59 -6.76 -5.33
CA TYR A 51 7.02 -8.13 -5.53
C TYR A 51 5.80 -9.04 -5.69
N ILE A 52 5.73 -9.75 -6.83
CA ILE A 52 4.58 -10.57 -7.26
C ILE A 52 5.06 -11.96 -7.70
N ASP A 53 6.29 -12.35 -7.39
CA ASP A 53 6.77 -13.68 -7.76
C ASP A 53 6.43 -14.71 -6.66
N ASP A 54 6.47 -15.99 -7.01
CA ASP A 54 6.28 -17.07 -6.03
C ASP A 54 7.54 -17.26 -5.19
N ILE A 55 7.35 -17.36 -3.87
CA ILE A 55 8.43 -17.61 -2.93
C ILE A 55 8.68 -19.11 -2.87
N VAL A 56 9.90 -19.52 -3.21
CA VAL A 56 10.33 -20.92 -3.13
C VAL A 56 10.54 -21.30 -1.67
N LEU A 57 9.92 -22.40 -1.24
CA LEU A 57 10.07 -22.94 0.11
C LEU A 57 10.98 -24.18 0.11
N PRO A 58 11.85 -24.36 1.12
CA PRO A 58 12.08 -23.49 2.26
C PRO A 58 12.90 -22.23 1.89
N ILE A 59 12.64 -21.13 2.58
CA ILE A 59 13.38 -19.88 2.36
C ILE A 59 14.79 -20.02 2.94
N VAL A 60 15.80 -19.93 2.08
CA VAL A 60 17.21 -19.91 2.49
C VAL A 60 17.67 -18.45 2.60
N ARG A 61 18.15 -18.06 3.79
CA ARG A 61 18.63 -16.70 4.05
C ARG A 61 19.81 -16.34 3.15
N ASP A 62 19.81 -15.11 2.64
CA ASP A 62 20.83 -14.53 1.77
C ASP A 62 21.01 -15.27 0.43
N SER A 63 20.02 -16.08 0.03
CA SER A 63 19.96 -16.72 -1.29
C SER A 63 19.36 -15.77 -2.35
N ALA A 64 19.59 -16.07 -3.62
CA ALA A 64 18.98 -15.34 -4.74
C ALA A 64 17.45 -15.51 -4.79
N ASP A 65 16.94 -16.59 -4.21
CA ASP A 65 15.52 -16.92 -4.11
C ASP A 65 14.86 -16.27 -2.89
N GLU A 66 15.64 -15.58 -2.04
CA GLU A 66 15.09 -14.83 -0.91
C GLU A 66 14.21 -13.67 -1.43
N PRO A 67 13.00 -13.48 -0.88
CA PRO A 67 12.18 -12.34 -1.25
C PRO A 67 12.94 -11.03 -1.00
N PRO A 68 12.91 -10.07 -1.96
CA PRO A 68 13.62 -8.81 -1.84
C PRO A 68 13.18 -8.02 -0.60
N ARG A 69 14.15 -7.38 0.07
CA ARG A 69 13.91 -6.56 1.26
C ARG A 69 13.56 -5.12 0.85
N TYR A 70 12.81 -4.44 1.70
CA TYR A 70 12.38 -3.04 1.54
C TYR A 70 11.55 -2.79 0.27
N VAL A 71 10.68 -3.74 -0.10
CA VAL A 71 9.71 -3.58 -1.20
C VAL A 71 8.28 -3.79 -0.69
N TYR A 72 7.29 -3.53 -1.54
CA TYR A 72 5.91 -3.92 -1.26
C TYR A 72 5.69 -5.38 -1.65
N LEU A 73 5.07 -6.15 -0.77
CA LEU A 73 4.70 -7.54 -1.06
C LEU A 73 3.26 -7.61 -1.58
N ASP A 74 3.02 -8.42 -2.61
CA ASP A 74 1.65 -8.83 -2.93
C ASP A 74 1.01 -9.64 -1.80
N ASP A 75 -0.29 -9.87 -1.88
CA ASP A 75 -1.04 -10.57 -0.83
C ASP A 75 -0.54 -12.01 -0.65
N ARG A 76 -0.27 -12.72 -1.75
CA ARG A 76 0.29 -14.07 -1.74
C ARG A 76 1.64 -14.14 -1.04
N ALA A 77 2.63 -13.33 -1.45
CA ALA A 77 3.96 -13.32 -0.85
C ALA A 77 3.92 -12.88 0.62
N CYS A 78 3.10 -11.88 0.95
CA CYS A 78 2.91 -11.44 2.35
C CYS A 78 2.39 -12.58 3.22
N TYR A 79 1.37 -13.31 2.74
CA TYR A 79 0.83 -14.47 3.44
C TYR A 79 1.86 -15.60 3.58
N THR A 80 2.60 -15.92 2.51
CA THR A 80 3.65 -16.95 2.54
C THR A 80 4.75 -16.63 3.54
N ILE A 81 5.29 -15.39 3.54
CA ILE A 81 6.31 -14.97 4.51
C ILE A 81 5.79 -15.05 5.94
N TRP A 82 4.53 -14.66 6.16
CA TRP A 82 3.91 -14.71 7.47
C TRP A 82 3.72 -16.16 7.98
N CYS A 83 3.27 -17.07 7.12
CA CYS A 83 3.01 -18.47 7.47
C CYS A 83 4.28 -19.30 7.67
N THR A 84 5.34 -19.03 6.90
CA THR A 84 6.59 -19.81 6.96
C THR A 84 7.32 -19.69 8.29
N GLY A 85 7.17 -18.55 8.98
CA GLY A 85 7.85 -18.30 10.26
C GLY A 85 9.38 -18.32 10.16
N THR A 86 9.96 -18.24 8.96
CA THR A 86 11.42 -18.26 8.75
C THR A 86 12.10 -16.99 9.28
N TYR A 87 11.36 -15.89 9.28
CA TYR A 87 11.80 -14.60 9.80
C TYR A 87 11.24 -14.38 11.19
N THR A 88 12.06 -13.79 12.06
CA THR A 88 11.58 -13.31 13.35
C THR A 88 10.61 -12.15 13.17
N ASN A 89 9.74 -11.93 14.16
CA ASN A 89 8.78 -10.83 14.14
C ASN A 89 9.44 -9.45 13.98
N ALA A 90 10.64 -9.25 14.54
CA ALA A 90 11.40 -8.03 14.38
C ALA A 90 11.94 -7.88 12.95
N GLU A 91 12.51 -8.95 12.38
CA GLU A 91 13.02 -8.97 11.00
C GLU A 91 11.91 -8.68 9.99
N MET A 92 10.70 -9.25 10.15
CA MET A 92 9.58 -8.96 9.24
C MET A 92 9.20 -7.47 9.24
N GLY A 93 9.18 -6.84 10.41
CA GLY A 93 8.90 -5.41 10.55
C GLY A 93 10.02 -4.52 10.01
N GLU A 94 11.26 -5.00 10.03
CA GLU A 94 12.44 -4.30 9.51
C GLU A 94 12.56 -4.43 7.99
N PHE A 95 12.42 -5.64 7.44
CA PHE A 95 12.59 -5.93 6.02
C PHE A 95 11.38 -5.51 5.19
N TRP A 96 10.16 -5.65 5.70
CA TRP A 96 8.94 -5.23 4.98
C TRP A 96 8.07 -4.30 5.84
N PRO A 97 8.57 -3.09 6.14
CA PRO A 97 7.90 -2.14 7.04
C PRO A 97 6.56 -1.62 6.50
N PHE A 98 6.15 -1.93 5.27
CA PHE A 98 4.87 -1.51 4.67
C PHE A 98 3.79 -2.56 4.81
N ASP A 99 4.20 -3.81 5.05
CA ASP A 99 3.34 -4.96 5.17
C ASP A 99 3.17 -5.35 6.64
N PHE A 100 4.26 -5.31 7.41
CA PHE A 100 4.31 -5.70 8.82
C PHE A 100 4.59 -4.53 9.75
N ASN A 101 4.09 -4.64 10.97
CA ASN A 101 4.40 -3.72 12.07
C ASN A 101 5.74 -4.12 12.73
N THR A 102 6.27 -3.28 13.63
CA THR A 102 7.49 -3.56 14.40
C THR A 102 7.41 -4.82 15.27
N LEU A 103 6.19 -5.33 15.50
CA LEU A 103 5.93 -6.57 16.22
C LEU A 103 5.75 -7.79 15.29
N GLY A 104 6.01 -7.66 13.99
CA GLY A 104 5.87 -8.75 13.01
C GLY A 104 4.44 -9.07 12.57
N HIS A 105 3.44 -8.37 13.09
CA HIS A 105 2.05 -8.57 12.66
C HIS A 105 1.75 -7.80 11.38
N VAL A 106 0.91 -8.37 10.51
CA VAL A 106 0.39 -7.67 9.31
C VAL A 106 -0.36 -6.40 9.72
N LYS A 107 -0.09 -5.28 9.05
CA LYS A 107 -0.71 -3.99 9.37
C LYS A 107 -2.20 -3.95 9.05
N THR A 108 -3.00 -3.43 9.98
CA THR A 108 -4.46 -3.26 9.80
C THR A 108 -4.85 -2.32 8.66
N GLY A 109 -3.98 -1.37 8.31
CA GLY A 109 -4.20 -0.45 7.19
C GLY A 109 -3.57 -0.90 5.87
N ARG A 110 -3.03 -2.14 5.80
CA ARG A 110 -2.49 -2.70 4.57
C ARG A 110 -3.61 -2.75 3.53
N LYS A 111 -3.31 -2.37 2.30
CA LYS A 111 -4.22 -2.50 1.16
C LYS A 111 -3.88 -3.79 0.44
N ASN A 112 -4.90 -4.48 -0.06
CA ASN A 112 -4.72 -5.66 -0.88
C ASN A 112 -4.10 -5.26 -2.22
N ARG A 113 -3.15 -6.07 -2.69
CA ARG A 113 -2.36 -5.79 -3.89
C ARG A 113 -1.85 -7.07 -4.53
N GLY A 114 -1.70 -7.04 -5.86
CA GLY A 114 -1.19 -8.15 -6.65
C GLY A 114 -2.08 -9.39 -6.54
N ARG A 115 -1.45 -10.57 -6.40
CA ARG A 115 -2.18 -11.86 -6.46
C ARG A 115 -2.85 -12.18 -5.12
N PRO A 116 -4.07 -12.73 -5.12
CA PRO A 116 -4.72 -13.22 -3.90
C PRO A 116 -3.91 -14.33 -3.24
N ALA A 117 -4.07 -14.46 -1.92
CA ALA A 117 -3.56 -15.61 -1.18
C ALA A 117 -4.71 -16.56 -0.87
N TRP A 118 -4.54 -17.83 -1.23
CA TRP A 118 -5.52 -18.87 -1.00
C TRP A 118 -5.10 -19.74 0.19
N THR A 119 -6.06 -20.18 1.00
CA THR A 119 -5.80 -21.15 2.09
C THR A 119 -5.64 -22.56 1.54
N ASP A 120 -6.45 -22.87 0.53
CA ASP A 120 -6.58 -24.20 -0.06
C ASP A 120 -5.95 -24.24 -1.46
N GLU A 121 -5.44 -25.41 -1.86
CA GLU A 121 -4.95 -25.66 -3.23
C GLU A 121 -6.05 -25.50 -4.29
N THR A 122 -7.31 -25.59 -3.87
CA THR A 122 -8.49 -25.43 -4.74
C THR A 122 -8.86 -23.98 -5.02
N GLU A 123 -8.15 -23.00 -4.42
CA GLU A 123 -8.35 -21.56 -4.67
C GLU A 123 -9.80 -21.07 -4.44
N THR A 124 -10.51 -21.72 -3.51
CA THR A 124 -11.91 -21.41 -3.21
C THR A 124 -12.05 -20.42 -2.06
N THR A 125 -11.11 -20.43 -1.12
CA THR A 125 -11.18 -19.60 0.09
C THR A 125 -9.94 -18.72 0.24
N TYR A 126 -10.17 -17.40 0.29
CA TYR A 126 -9.11 -16.44 0.58
C TYR A 126 -8.53 -16.70 1.96
N ALA A 127 -7.22 -16.57 2.08
CA ALA A 127 -6.54 -16.60 3.35
C ALA A 127 -7.04 -15.46 4.25
N LYS A 128 -7.31 -15.80 5.50
CA LYS A 128 -7.87 -14.89 6.50
C LYS A 128 -6.94 -14.77 7.70
N LEU A 129 -6.72 -13.55 8.16
CA LEU A 129 -5.89 -13.26 9.32
C LEU A 129 -6.67 -12.47 10.38
N ALA A 130 -6.75 -13.02 11.60
CA ALA A 130 -7.37 -12.33 12.72
C ALA A 130 -6.50 -11.13 13.15
N MET A 131 -7.09 -9.93 13.11
CA MET A 131 -6.39 -8.71 13.49
C MET A 131 -6.44 -8.47 14.99
N ARG A 132 -5.33 -7.96 15.54
CA ARG A 132 -5.25 -7.60 16.95
C ARG A 132 -6.25 -6.47 17.30
N GLY A 133 -7.10 -6.73 18.29
CA GLY A 133 -7.82 -5.71 19.05
C GLY A 133 -9.14 -5.19 18.46
N ARG A 134 -9.69 -5.77 17.38
CA ARG A 134 -10.97 -5.28 16.80
C ARG A 134 -11.94 -6.35 16.29
N ASN A 135 -11.71 -7.65 16.55
CA ASN A 135 -12.48 -8.74 15.93
C ASN A 135 -12.59 -8.61 14.40
N LYS A 136 -11.66 -7.87 13.79
CA LYS A 136 -11.61 -7.67 12.34
C LYS A 136 -10.76 -8.79 11.77
N VAL A 137 -11.20 -9.33 10.66
CA VAL A 137 -10.45 -10.30 9.88
C VAL A 137 -9.94 -9.57 8.65
N PHE A 138 -8.66 -9.74 8.36
CA PHE A 138 -8.05 -9.27 7.13
C PHE A 138 -8.08 -10.41 6.13
N GLU A 139 -8.65 -10.16 4.95
CA GLU A 139 -8.75 -11.16 3.87
C GLU A 139 -7.78 -10.77 2.74
N PHE A 140 -6.94 -11.71 2.35
CA PHE A 140 -5.91 -11.53 1.31
C PHE A 140 -6.51 -11.75 -0.09
N CYS A 141 -7.37 -10.82 -0.53
CA CYS A 141 -8.12 -10.97 -1.78
C CYS A 141 -7.40 -10.46 -3.04
N GLY A 142 -6.17 -9.95 -2.93
CA GLY A 142 -5.42 -9.42 -4.07
C GLY A 142 -5.94 -8.06 -4.55
N ASP A 143 -5.36 -7.58 -5.66
CA ASP A 143 -5.85 -6.38 -6.34
C ASP A 143 -7.25 -6.67 -6.90
N PRO A 144 -8.31 -5.93 -6.51
CA PRO A 144 -9.63 -6.12 -7.09
C PRO A 144 -9.53 -5.92 -8.59
N GLU A 145 -9.80 -6.99 -9.34
CA GLU A 145 -9.72 -7.04 -10.79
C GLU A 145 -10.51 -5.87 -11.39
N GLU A 146 -9.77 -4.93 -11.98
CA GLU A 146 -10.25 -3.79 -12.76
C GLU A 146 -11.45 -3.00 -12.20
N THR A 147 -11.15 -2.04 -11.33
CA THR A 147 -11.85 -0.76 -11.51
C THR A 147 -11.03 0.06 -12.49
N GLU A 148 -11.59 0.35 -13.67
CA GLU A 148 -11.00 1.34 -14.59
C GLU A 148 -10.51 2.53 -13.76
N TYR A 149 -9.24 2.91 -13.93
CA TYR A 149 -8.70 4.05 -13.20
C TYR A 149 -9.46 5.30 -13.63
N VAL A 150 -10.47 5.69 -12.84
CA VAL A 150 -11.11 6.98 -12.95
C VAL A 150 -10.23 7.94 -12.17
N PRO A 151 -9.51 8.87 -12.84
CA PRO A 151 -8.71 9.86 -12.14
C PRO A 151 -9.61 10.56 -11.13
N VAL A 152 -9.25 10.48 -9.85
CA VAL A 152 -10.01 11.11 -8.77
C VAL A 152 -9.89 12.62 -8.95
N ARG A 153 -10.79 13.21 -9.73
CA ARG A 153 -10.95 14.66 -9.78
C ARG A 153 -11.39 15.08 -8.37
N PRO A 154 -10.77 16.12 -7.79
CA PRO A 154 -11.25 16.67 -6.53
C PRO A 154 -12.74 17.00 -6.68
N LYS A 155 -13.55 16.65 -5.67
CA LYS A 155 -15.00 16.86 -5.70
C LYS A 155 -15.37 18.35 -5.80
N ALA A 156 -14.48 19.23 -5.37
CA ALA A 156 -14.62 20.66 -5.52
C ALA A 156 -14.08 21.07 -6.89
N LYS A 157 -14.89 21.82 -7.65
CA LYS A 157 -14.44 22.47 -8.87
C LYS A 157 -13.25 23.37 -8.54
N THR A 158 -12.22 23.30 -9.37
CA THR A 158 -11.11 24.25 -9.25
C THR A 158 -11.57 25.63 -9.73
N LYS A 159 -10.96 26.71 -9.22
CA LYS A 159 -11.29 28.09 -9.66
C LYS A 159 -11.17 28.26 -11.18
N MET A 160 -10.23 27.55 -11.81
CA MET A 160 -10.08 27.55 -13.27
C MET A 160 -11.31 26.95 -13.97
N GLU A 161 -11.83 25.83 -13.47
CA GLU A 161 -13.05 25.21 -14.04
C GLU A 161 -14.28 26.08 -13.84
N GLU A 162 -14.35 26.86 -12.75
CA GLU A 162 -15.42 27.84 -12.54
C GLU A 162 -15.36 28.99 -13.53
N LEU A 163 -14.16 29.55 -13.80
CA LEU A 163 -13.98 30.62 -14.79
C LEU A 163 -14.32 30.14 -16.21
N VAL A 164 -13.89 28.94 -16.60
CA VAL A 164 -14.20 28.37 -17.91
C VAL A 164 -15.72 28.13 -18.05
N ALA A 165 -16.39 27.67 -16.98
CA ALA A 165 -17.83 27.51 -17.01
C ALA A 165 -18.58 28.85 -17.13
N GLN A 166 -18.04 29.94 -16.59
CA GLN A 166 -18.59 31.29 -16.76
C GLN A 166 -18.40 31.79 -18.20
N GLU A 167 -17.21 31.63 -18.77
CA GLU A 167 -16.92 32.03 -20.16
C GLU A 167 -17.84 31.32 -21.17
N ILE A 168 -18.05 30.01 -21.00
CA ILE A 168 -18.96 29.23 -21.86
C ILE A 168 -20.42 29.69 -21.68
N ALA A 169 -20.86 29.96 -20.45
CA ALA A 169 -22.22 30.43 -20.20
C ALA A 169 -22.47 31.84 -20.78
N GLU A 170 -21.46 32.71 -20.77
CA GLU A 170 -21.53 34.03 -21.41
C GLU A 170 -21.59 33.91 -22.94
N GLU A 171 -20.85 32.97 -23.53
CA GLU A 171 -20.86 32.72 -24.98
C GLU A 171 -22.20 32.14 -25.45
N GLU A 172 -22.81 31.23 -24.67
CA GLU A 172 -24.16 30.71 -24.93
C GLU A 172 -25.24 31.79 -24.83
N GLN A 173 -25.14 32.73 -23.88
CA GLN A 173 -26.06 33.87 -23.80
C GLN A 173 -25.86 34.89 -24.93
N ALA A 174 -24.61 35.11 -25.36
CA ALA A 174 -24.30 35.99 -26.48
C ALA A 174 -24.82 35.42 -27.82
N THR A 175 -24.78 34.10 -28.00
CA THR A 175 -25.33 33.44 -29.20
C THR A 175 -26.86 33.45 -29.23
N LEU A 176 -27.52 33.19 -28.09
CA LEU A 176 -28.99 33.26 -27.97
C LEU A 176 -29.56 34.67 -28.20
N SER A 177 -28.87 35.71 -27.75
CA SER A 177 -29.30 37.11 -27.96
C SER A 177 -29.06 37.62 -29.39
N THR A 178 -28.22 36.92 -30.18
CA THR A 178 -27.97 37.27 -31.58
C THR A 178 -28.98 36.60 -32.53
N GLU A 179 -29.56 35.45 -32.17
CA GLU A 179 -30.53 34.73 -33.01
C GLU A 179 -31.94 35.36 -33.02
N GLU A 180 -32.31 36.20 -32.06
CA GLU A 180 -33.62 36.87 -32.02
C GLU A 180 -33.77 38.07 -32.99
N ILE A 181 -32.69 38.55 -33.64
CA ILE A 181 -32.74 39.74 -34.51
C ILE A 181 -32.74 39.38 -36.03
N THR A 182 -32.53 38.12 -36.41
CA THR A 182 -32.43 37.72 -37.83
C THR A 182 -33.44 36.66 -38.23
N SER A 183 -34.74 36.98 -38.08
CA SER A 183 -35.83 36.32 -38.80
C SER A 183 -36.39 37.17 -39.95
N SER A 184 -35.59 38.08 -40.51
CA SER A 184 -35.91 38.76 -41.75
C SER A 184 -34.67 39.05 -42.60
N SER A 185 -34.71 38.51 -43.82
CA SER A 185 -33.97 38.93 -45.00
C SER A 185 -32.71 38.12 -45.41
N VAL A 186 -32.95 37.34 -46.46
CA VAL A 186 -32.17 37.23 -47.70
C VAL A 186 -30.87 36.40 -47.69
N ALA A 187 -30.98 35.29 -48.41
CA ALA A 187 -29.90 34.48 -48.95
C ALA A 187 -28.81 35.32 -49.64
N LYS A 188 -27.56 35.18 -49.17
CA LYS A 188 -26.39 35.43 -49.99
C LYS A 188 -25.29 34.43 -49.66
N SER A 189 -25.02 33.58 -50.65
CA SER A 189 -23.88 32.66 -50.70
C SER A 189 -22.58 33.43 -50.49
N VAL A 190 -21.88 33.15 -49.39
CA VAL A 190 -20.51 33.60 -49.14
C VAL A 190 -19.59 32.40 -49.15
N LYS A 191 -18.67 32.45 -50.10
CA LYS A 191 -17.62 31.49 -50.41
C LYS A 191 -16.56 31.59 -49.31
N VAL A 192 -16.26 30.48 -48.63
CA VAL A 192 -15.19 30.39 -47.62
C VAL A 192 -13.85 30.17 -48.32
N PRO A 193 -12.85 31.07 -48.19
CA PRO A 193 -11.46 30.72 -48.48
C PRO A 193 -10.80 30.11 -47.24
N MET A 194 -10.30 28.89 -47.42
CA MET A 194 -9.32 28.26 -46.53
C MET A 194 -8.07 29.15 -46.42
N SER A 195 -7.59 29.39 -45.21
CA SER A 195 -6.15 29.54 -44.94
C SER A 195 -5.90 29.61 -43.43
N ALA A 196 -5.45 28.51 -42.84
CA ALA A 196 -4.82 28.52 -41.52
C ALA A 196 -3.35 28.99 -41.68
N PRO A 197 -2.91 30.09 -41.04
CA PRO A 197 -1.50 30.42 -41.00
C PRO A 197 -0.79 29.50 -40.02
N ASN A 198 0.13 28.69 -40.56
CA ASN A 198 1.19 27.99 -39.82
C ASN A 198 1.84 28.97 -38.83
N ARG A 199 1.66 28.73 -37.53
CA ARG A 199 2.34 29.45 -36.46
C ARG A 199 3.62 28.65 -36.12
N PRO A 200 4.82 29.09 -36.52
CA PRO A 200 6.05 28.44 -36.08
C PRO A 200 6.23 28.64 -34.57
N LEU A 201 6.57 27.55 -33.88
CA LEU A 201 6.96 27.55 -32.46
C LEU A 201 8.22 28.43 -32.27
N PRO A 202 8.28 29.30 -31.24
CA PRO A 202 9.48 30.07 -30.95
C PRO A 202 10.57 29.14 -30.40
N ALA A 203 11.59 28.89 -31.22
CA ALA A 203 12.83 28.22 -30.83
C ALA A 203 13.80 29.23 -30.17
N SER A 204 13.47 29.73 -28.99
CA SER A 204 14.39 30.59 -28.23
C SER A 204 14.03 30.62 -26.74
N SER A 205 14.40 29.59 -25.99
CA SER A 205 14.43 29.67 -24.52
C SER A 205 15.39 28.65 -23.89
N LEU A 206 16.60 28.53 -24.45
CA LEU A 206 17.66 27.67 -23.91
C LEU A 206 19.02 28.38 -23.89
N GLU A 207 19.10 29.62 -23.41
CA GLU A 207 20.39 30.20 -22.98
C GLU A 207 20.19 31.11 -21.76
N LEU A 208 19.67 30.57 -20.66
CA LEU A 208 19.95 31.14 -19.36
C LEU A 208 21.21 30.47 -18.82
N GLY A 209 22.34 31.16 -19.03
CA GLY A 209 23.63 30.86 -18.45
C GLY A 209 23.59 30.91 -16.93
N ILE A 210 23.07 29.84 -16.33
CA ILE A 210 23.16 29.60 -14.89
C ILE A 210 24.62 29.26 -14.62
N LYS A 211 25.38 30.27 -14.16
CA LYS A 211 26.71 30.06 -13.58
C LYS A 211 26.58 29.01 -12.47
N PRO A 212 27.39 27.94 -12.47
CA PRO A 212 27.36 26.97 -11.38
C PRO A 212 27.69 27.69 -10.07
N MET A 213 26.81 27.58 -9.08
CA MET A 213 27.07 28.06 -7.73
C MET A 213 28.28 27.33 -7.16
N PRO A 214 29.27 28.04 -6.57
CA PRO A 214 30.35 27.40 -5.84
C PRO A 214 29.78 26.68 -4.62
N LEU A 215 29.97 25.37 -4.57
CA LEU A 215 29.69 24.56 -3.39
C LEU A 215 30.61 25.01 -2.25
N PRO A 216 30.09 25.30 -1.04
CA PRO A 216 30.95 25.53 0.11
C PRO A 216 31.70 24.23 0.44
N SER A 217 33.02 24.27 0.32
CA SER A 217 33.93 23.25 0.83
C SER A 217 33.74 23.16 2.34
N ARG A 218 32.99 22.16 2.79
CA ARG A 218 32.81 21.87 4.20
C ARG A 218 34.10 21.23 4.71
N SER A 219 34.90 22.00 5.44
CA SER A 219 36.04 21.49 6.19
C SER A 219 35.57 20.38 7.13
N VAL A 220 36.16 19.20 6.96
CA VAL A 220 35.98 18.06 7.86
C VAL A 220 36.87 18.31 9.06
N GLU A 221 36.41 19.15 9.98
CA GLU A 221 36.94 19.20 11.34
C GLU A 221 35.89 18.57 12.26
N GLY A 222 36.14 17.30 12.58
CA GLY A 222 35.33 16.53 13.50
C GLY A 222 35.46 17.10 14.91
N PRO A 223 34.34 17.30 15.64
CA PRO A 223 34.43 17.59 17.06
C PRO A 223 34.87 16.31 17.79
N SER A 224 36.14 16.29 18.21
CA SER A 224 36.63 15.43 19.28
C SER A 224 35.92 15.82 20.57
N HIS A 225 34.81 15.16 20.86
CA HIS A 225 34.09 15.36 22.12
C HIS A 225 34.68 14.42 23.18
N PRO A 226 35.25 14.95 24.29
CA PRO A 226 35.68 14.14 25.41
C PRO A 226 34.49 13.60 26.20
N ASP A 227 34.72 12.45 26.82
CA ASP A 227 33.81 11.65 27.64
C ASP A 227 32.91 12.47 28.57
N VAL A 228 31.60 12.36 28.37
CA VAL A 228 30.60 12.78 29.35
C VAL A 228 29.90 11.52 29.89
N PRO A 229 30.01 11.23 31.20
CA PRO A 229 29.30 10.11 31.81
C PRO A 229 27.81 10.46 31.92
N ASN A 230 27.00 9.84 31.07
CA ASN A 230 25.55 10.03 31.05
C ASN A 230 24.89 9.26 32.21
N SER A 231 24.76 9.91 33.38
CA SER A 231 23.96 9.38 34.50
C SER A 231 22.50 9.81 34.37
N TRP A 232 21.75 9.16 33.47
CA TRP A 232 20.30 9.21 33.49
C TRP A 232 19.76 8.00 34.23
N LYS A 233 19.65 8.14 35.55
CA LYS A 233 18.93 7.21 36.42
C LYS A 233 17.43 7.31 36.14
N HIS A 234 16.95 6.60 35.13
CA HIS A 234 15.53 6.28 35.06
C HIS A 234 15.20 5.27 36.16
N LYS A 235 14.35 5.71 37.10
CA LYS A 235 13.62 4.88 38.07
C LYS A 235 12.93 3.72 37.35
N ARG A 236 13.61 2.58 37.28
CA ARG A 236 13.01 1.28 36.99
C ARG A 236 12.19 0.90 38.22
N LYS A 237 10.86 1.06 38.15
CA LYS A 237 9.94 0.39 39.07
C LYS A 237 10.18 -1.11 38.89
N GLN A 238 10.85 -1.73 39.86
CA GLN A 238 10.85 -3.17 40.00
C GLN A 238 9.42 -3.58 40.38
N LEU A 239 8.77 -4.32 39.50
CA LEU A 239 7.73 -5.24 39.93
C LEU A 239 8.45 -6.52 40.31
N GLU A 240 8.43 -6.80 41.61
CA GLU A 240 8.98 -8.02 42.19
C GLU A 240 8.31 -9.23 41.54
N ILE A 241 9.16 -10.06 40.92
CA ILE A 241 8.85 -11.43 40.54
C ILE A 241 9.07 -12.24 41.81
N SER A 242 8.01 -12.56 42.54
CA SER A 242 8.04 -13.61 43.54
C SER A 242 7.96 -14.97 42.85
N LEU A 243 9.12 -15.58 42.64
CA LEU A 243 9.28 -17.01 42.49
C LEU A 243 8.98 -17.66 43.85
N ALA A 244 7.82 -18.31 43.97
CA ALA A 244 7.56 -19.27 45.02
C ALA A 244 6.76 -20.45 44.43
N SER A 245 7.52 -21.49 44.10
CA SER A 245 7.22 -22.90 44.39
C SER A 245 5.86 -23.47 43.97
N ASP A 246 5.89 -24.24 42.89
CA ASP A 246 4.98 -25.37 42.64
C ASP A 246 5.15 -26.40 43.78
N PRO A 247 4.07 -26.94 44.36
CA PRO A 247 3.64 -28.26 43.92
C PRO A 247 2.12 -28.53 44.01
N ARG A 248 1.70 -29.51 43.21
CA ARG A 248 0.56 -30.43 43.38
C ARG A 248 -0.24 -30.30 44.69
N GLU A 249 -1.56 -30.47 44.52
CA GLU A 249 -2.54 -30.96 45.51
C GLU A 249 -3.38 -29.86 46.21
N LYS A 250 -4.63 -29.64 45.73
CA LYS A 250 -5.88 -29.90 46.49
C LYS A 250 -7.14 -29.32 45.85
N ALA A 251 -8.24 -30.04 46.10
CA ALA A 251 -9.66 -29.68 45.97
C ALA A 251 -10.23 -29.64 44.54
N LYS A 252 -10.72 -30.75 43.98
CA LYS A 252 -12.05 -31.34 44.31
C LYS A 252 -13.06 -30.27 44.76
N ARG A 253 -13.81 -29.71 43.80
CA ARG A 253 -15.18 -29.23 44.06
C ARG A 253 -16.15 -29.87 43.10
N VAL A 254 -16.53 -31.08 43.49
CA VAL A 254 -17.76 -31.76 43.12
C VAL A 254 -18.95 -30.82 43.38
N LYS A 255 -19.74 -30.50 42.36
CA LYS A 255 -21.18 -30.28 42.52
C LYS A 255 -21.90 -31.39 41.77
N LYS A 256 -22.16 -32.46 42.51
CA LYS A 256 -23.26 -33.39 42.30
C LYS A 256 -24.59 -32.63 42.48
N GLY A 257 -25.58 -32.96 41.67
CA GLY A 257 -26.94 -33.17 42.18
C GLY A 257 -28.05 -32.30 41.60
N LYS A 258 -28.72 -32.81 40.56
CA LYS A 258 -30.16 -33.14 40.53
C LYS A 258 -30.43 -33.86 39.18
N VAL A 259 -30.63 -35.18 39.12
CA VAL A 259 -31.82 -35.96 39.56
C VAL A 259 -33.06 -35.27 39.02
N ALA A 260 -33.76 -35.74 37.99
CA ALA A 260 -34.54 -36.97 37.82
C ALA A 260 -35.39 -36.70 36.54
N LYS A 261 -35.95 -37.60 35.73
CA LYS A 261 -36.58 -38.90 35.97
C LYS A 261 -37.11 -39.39 34.60
N ASP A 262 -37.13 -40.72 34.46
CA ASP A 262 -38.20 -41.57 33.88
C ASP A 262 -38.62 -41.35 32.41
N LEU A 263 -38.21 -42.25 31.48
CA LEU A 263 -38.81 -43.56 31.10
C LEU A 263 -39.97 -43.41 30.07
N PRO A 264 -40.34 -44.46 29.29
CA PRO A 264 -39.63 -45.68 28.90
C PRO A 264 -39.66 -45.99 27.38
N ALA A 265 -38.72 -46.83 26.97
CA ALA A 265 -38.76 -47.61 25.74
C ALA A 265 -39.90 -48.64 25.79
N LYS A 266 -40.60 -48.82 24.66
CA LYS A 266 -41.45 -49.98 24.40
C LYS A 266 -40.64 -50.91 23.51
N ASP A 267 -40.31 -52.09 24.04
CA ASP A 267 -39.85 -53.23 23.26
C ASP A 267 -41.02 -54.15 22.94
N ASP A 268 -40.99 -54.64 21.71
CA ASP A 268 -41.81 -55.70 21.13
C ASP A 268 -41.45 -57.08 21.69
N SER A 269 -42.47 -57.92 21.91
CA SER A 269 -42.43 -59.40 21.86
C SER A 269 -43.90 -59.80 21.61
N ALA A 270 -44.32 -60.42 20.50
CA ALA A 270 -43.83 -61.59 19.77
C ALA A 270 -43.76 -62.85 20.65
N GLU A 271 -44.80 -63.69 20.46
CA GLU A 271 -45.03 -65.09 20.89
C GLU A 271 -45.23 -65.42 22.37
#